data_AF-A0AAD3R500-F1
#
_entry.id   AF-A0AAD3R500-F1
#
_cell.length_a   1.000
_cell.length_b   1.000
_cell.length_c   1.000
_cell.angle_alpha   90.00
_cell.angle_beta   90.00
_cell.angle_gamma   90.00
#
_symmetry.space_group_name_H-M   'P 1'
#
loop_
_entity.id
_entity.type
_entity.pdbx_description
1 polymer ?
#
loop_
_entity_poly.entity_id
_entity_poly.type
_entity_poly.pdbx_seq_one_letter_code
_entity_poly.pdbx_strand_id
1 'polypeptide(L)'
;MDKELADTVAMSPADRMRSLSLKLVSLGKIYAGTPRYFPLEFLVKFLEQEVCRLNWDVGFVTSTMQEIGVQLPRLLEVYDQLFKTRDPCWQRLRKPLHLVECIHVLLSGYVDDPSRVPTYDRQRFTNVCLDSICGSRELQSQRIDPGKPLATSSTLQVTGEAPLASLLAVSVRTWTGDLWISHCWRNSA
;
A
#
# COMPACT_ATOMS: atom_id res chain seq x y z
N MET A 1 -5.78 21.65 0.01
CA MET A 1 -6.50 20.36 0.10
C MET A 1 -7.58 20.39 1.18
N ASP A 2 -7.29 20.83 2.41
CA ASP A 2 -8.29 20.88 3.49
C ASP A 2 -9.58 21.66 3.14
N LYS A 3 -9.44 22.78 2.43
CA LYS A 3 -10.59 23.58 1.96
C LYS A 3 -11.53 22.79 1.04
N GLU A 4 -10.97 22.01 0.11
CA GLU A 4 -11.74 21.17 -0.83
C GLU A 4 -12.42 19.99 -0.14
N LEU A 5 -11.77 19.42 0.87
CA LEU A 5 -12.35 18.38 1.72
C LEU A 5 -13.50 18.92 2.57
N ALA A 6 -13.43 20.18 3.02
CA ALA A 6 -14.49 20.86 3.78
C ALA A 6 -15.68 21.28 2.89
N ASP A 7 -15.41 21.80 1.69
CA ASP A 7 -16.44 22.29 0.76
C ASP A 7 -17.33 21.17 0.21
N THR A 8 -16.88 19.91 0.30
CA THR A 8 -17.59 18.74 -0.22
C THR A 8 -18.32 17.90 0.83
N VAL A 9 -18.40 18.37 2.09
CA VAL A 9 -19.02 17.63 3.21
C VAL A 9 -20.50 17.25 2.95
N ALA A 10 -21.22 18.02 2.13
CA ALA A 10 -22.61 17.74 1.76
C ALA A 10 -22.77 16.63 0.70
N MET A 11 -21.68 16.17 0.08
CA MET A 11 -21.71 15.17 -0.99
C MET A 11 -21.55 13.74 -0.43
N SER A 12 -22.03 12.74 -1.19
CA SER A 12 -21.79 11.34 -0.83
C SER A 12 -20.28 11.01 -0.82
N PRO A 13 -19.80 10.09 0.02
CA PRO A 13 -18.38 9.73 0.07
C PRO A 13 -17.79 9.37 -1.30
N ALA A 14 -18.54 8.65 -2.14
CA ALA A 14 -18.13 8.27 -3.48
C ALA A 14 -17.95 9.49 -4.42
N ASP A 15 -18.86 10.46 -4.36
CA ASP A 15 -18.77 11.67 -5.17
C ASP A 15 -17.63 12.58 -4.71
N ARG A 16 -17.36 12.64 -3.40
CA ARG A 16 -16.22 13.36 -2.82
C ARG A 16 -14.90 12.78 -3.30
N MET A 17 -14.75 11.45 -3.22
CA MET A 17 -13.58 10.74 -3.72
C MET A 17 -13.36 11.02 -5.22
N ARG A 18 -14.42 10.86 -6.03
CA ARG A 18 -14.34 11.09 -7.48
C ARG A 18 -13.94 12.52 -7.81
N SER A 19 -14.57 13.51 -7.17
CA SER A 19 -14.25 14.93 -7.37
C SER A 19 -12.81 15.26 -7.00
N LEU A 20 -12.34 14.75 -5.86
CA LEU A 20 -10.96 14.95 -5.41
C LEU A 20 -9.95 14.29 -6.35
N SER A 21 -10.21 13.04 -6.77
CA SER A 21 -9.35 12.33 -7.72
C SER A 21 -9.22 13.08 -9.04
N LEU A 22 -10.32 13.56 -9.63
CA LEU A 22 -10.27 14.34 -10.89
C LEU A 22 -9.40 15.60 -10.77
N LYS A 23 -9.49 16.33 -9.65
CA LYS A 23 -8.65 17.51 -9.40
C LYS A 23 -7.18 17.14 -9.18
N LEU A 24 -6.94 16.04 -8.47
CA LEU A 24 -5.59 15.53 -8.25
C LEU A 24 -4.94 15.06 -9.54
N VAL A 25 -5.68 14.36 -10.39
CA VAL A 25 -5.21 13.88 -11.69
C VAL A 25 -4.89 15.04 -12.63
N SER A 26 -5.75 16.06 -12.69
CA SER A 26 -5.52 17.22 -13.56
C SER A 26 -4.27 18.00 -13.16
N LEU A 27 -4.06 18.24 -11.87
CA LEU A 27 -2.86 18.91 -11.36
C LEU A 27 -1.63 18.00 -11.44
N GLY A 28 -1.78 16.74 -11.06
CA GLY A 28 -0.71 15.75 -11.04
C GLY A 28 -0.11 15.54 -12.43
N LYS A 29 -0.93 15.47 -13.49
CA LYS A 29 -0.43 15.34 -14.87
C LYS A 29 0.45 16.53 -15.31
N ILE A 30 0.27 17.71 -14.73
CA ILE A 30 1.07 18.91 -15.02
C ILE A 30 2.37 18.91 -14.20
N TYR A 31 2.29 18.52 -12.92
CA TYR A 31 3.39 18.73 -11.97
C TYR A 31 4.16 17.46 -11.57
N ALA A 32 3.69 16.25 -11.88
CA ALA A 32 4.32 15.00 -11.47
C ALA A 32 5.77 14.84 -11.97
N GLY A 33 6.10 15.46 -13.11
CA GLY A 33 7.48 15.50 -13.63
C GLY A 33 8.39 16.50 -12.91
N THR A 34 7.87 17.32 -12.00
CA THR A 34 8.64 18.33 -11.27
C THR A 34 8.58 18.08 -9.75
N PRO A 35 9.56 17.35 -9.18
CA PRO A 35 9.53 16.92 -7.77
C PRO A 35 9.37 18.06 -6.76
N ARG A 36 9.85 19.27 -7.10
CA ARG A 36 9.71 20.46 -6.25
C ARG A 36 8.25 20.91 -6.08
N TYR A 37 7.39 20.65 -7.07
CA TYR A 37 5.96 21.02 -7.03
C TYR A 37 5.04 19.83 -6.75
N PHE A 38 5.59 18.60 -6.78
CA PHE A 38 4.85 17.37 -6.52
C PHE A 38 5.57 16.51 -5.46
N PRO A 39 5.48 16.89 -4.17
CA PRO A 39 6.09 16.14 -3.08
C PRO A 39 5.31 14.84 -2.81
N LEU A 40 5.59 13.82 -3.61
CA LEU A 40 4.83 12.55 -3.66
C LEU A 40 4.69 11.89 -2.28
N GLU A 41 5.77 11.80 -1.50
CA GLU A 41 5.75 11.16 -0.17
C GLU A 41 4.79 11.87 0.80
N PHE A 42 4.84 13.20 0.82
CA PHE A 42 3.93 14.01 1.62
C PHE A 42 2.49 13.84 1.14
N LEU A 43 2.28 13.89 -0.18
CA LEU A 43 0.95 13.82 -0.79
C LEU A 43 0.28 12.47 -0.52
N VAL A 44 1.00 11.37 -0.73
CA VAL A 44 0.51 10.01 -0.44
C VAL A 44 0.17 9.89 1.04
N LYS A 45 1.09 10.28 1.94
CA LYS A 45 0.84 10.21 3.38
C LYS A 45 -0.40 11.00 3.80
N PHE A 46 -0.53 12.24 3.32
CA PHE A 46 -1.66 13.11 3.63
C PHE A 46 -2.97 12.51 3.14
N LEU A 47 -3.03 12.04 1.88
CA LEU A 47 -4.23 11.44 1.32
C LEU A 47 -4.62 10.15 2.05
N GLU A 48 -3.65 9.33 2.45
CA GLU A 48 -3.92 8.11 3.21
C GLU A 48 -4.47 8.39 4.62
N GLN A 49 -4.01 9.47 5.26
CA GLN A 49 -4.58 9.93 6.52
C GLN A 49 -6.03 10.39 6.34
N GLU A 50 -6.35 11.05 5.23
CA GLU A 50 -7.72 11.45 4.90
C GLU A 50 -8.61 10.26 4.57
N VAL A 51 -8.10 9.26 3.85
CA VAL A 51 -8.79 7.98 3.62
C VAL A 51 -9.14 7.31 4.94
N CYS A 52 -8.20 7.27 5.88
CA CYS A 52 -8.45 6.77 7.25
C CYS A 52 -9.52 7.59 7.99
N ARG A 53 -9.42 8.93 7.93
CA ARG A 53 -10.30 9.85 8.67
C ARG A 53 -11.73 9.83 8.16
N LEU A 54 -11.89 9.72 6.85
CA LEU A 54 -13.19 9.72 6.16
C LEU A 54 -13.73 8.32 5.88
N ASN A 55 -12.97 7.28 6.26
CA ASN A 55 -13.27 5.87 6.03
C ASN A 55 -13.58 5.57 4.55
N TRP A 56 -12.73 6.09 3.67
CA TRP A 56 -12.79 5.87 2.22
C TRP A 56 -12.13 4.55 1.83
N ASP A 57 -12.27 4.19 0.55
CA ASP A 57 -11.65 2.99 0.01
C ASP A 57 -10.10 3.06 0.03
N VAL A 58 -9.46 1.98 0.46
CA VAL A 58 -8.01 1.86 0.59
C VAL A 58 -7.31 1.91 -0.78
N GLY A 59 -7.99 1.51 -1.86
CA GLY A 59 -7.50 1.59 -3.23
C GLY A 59 -7.59 2.99 -3.86
N PHE A 60 -8.14 3.98 -3.14
CA PHE A 60 -8.33 5.34 -3.68
C PHE A 60 -7.03 6.02 -4.06
N VAL A 61 -6.06 6.08 -3.14
CA VAL A 61 -4.81 6.80 -3.34
C VAL A 61 -3.96 6.10 -4.40
N THR A 62 -3.88 4.76 -4.33
CA THR A 62 -3.14 3.96 -5.30
C THR A 62 -3.66 4.16 -6.72
N SER A 63 -4.98 4.11 -6.91
CA SER A 63 -5.62 4.33 -8.21
C SER A 63 -5.39 5.76 -8.73
N THR A 64 -5.54 6.76 -7.85
CA THR A 64 -5.36 8.18 -8.22
C THR A 64 -3.92 8.47 -8.64
N MET A 65 -2.93 7.93 -7.93
CA MET A 65 -1.51 8.13 -8.26
C MET A 65 -1.13 7.43 -9.57
N GLN A 66 -1.67 6.24 -9.83
CA GLN A 66 -1.48 5.56 -11.11
C GLN A 66 -2.09 6.35 -12.28
N GLU A 67 -3.26 6.94 -12.10
CA GLU A 67 -3.91 7.77 -13.12
C GLU A 67 -3.16 9.09 -13.41
N ILE A 68 -2.47 9.63 -12.40
CA ILE A 68 -1.51 10.74 -12.56
C ILE A 68 -0.31 10.33 -13.44
N GLY A 69 0.01 9.04 -13.50
CA GLY A 69 1.18 8.49 -14.19
C GLY A 69 2.36 8.18 -13.26
N VAL A 70 2.14 8.14 -11.94
CA VAL A 70 3.17 7.68 -11.00
C VAL A 70 3.40 6.19 -11.21
N GLN A 71 4.65 5.82 -11.48
CA GLN A 71 5.02 4.43 -11.72
C GLN A 71 4.82 3.58 -10.45
N LEU A 72 4.34 2.35 -10.64
CA LEU A 72 4.08 1.40 -9.56
C LEU A 72 5.30 1.15 -8.64
N PRO A 73 6.54 0.98 -9.17
CA PRO A 73 7.73 0.84 -8.32
C PRO A 73 7.96 2.05 -7.41
N ARG A 74 7.82 3.25 -7.95
CA ARG A 74 8.01 4.48 -7.17
C ARG A 74 6.98 4.61 -6.06
N LEU A 75 5.74 4.21 -6.33
CA LEU A 75 4.68 4.24 -5.33
C LEU A 75 4.91 3.20 -4.23
N LEU A 76 5.39 2.00 -4.57
CA LEU A 76 5.77 0.97 -3.59
C LEU A 76 6.89 1.46 -2.67
N GLU A 77 7.92 2.11 -3.21
CA GLU A 77 9.01 2.72 -2.41
C GLU A 77 8.46 3.71 -1.37
N VAL A 78 7.50 4.56 -1.76
CA VAL A 78 6.89 5.53 -0.85
C VAL A 78 6.13 4.82 0.28
N TYR A 79 5.31 3.81 -0.04
CA TYR A 79 4.58 3.06 0.99
C TYR A 79 5.52 2.30 1.93
N ASP A 80 6.58 1.69 1.41
CA ASP A 80 7.59 0.98 2.20
C ASP A 80 8.33 1.94 3.16
N GLN A 81 8.70 3.14 2.68
CA GLN A 81 9.29 4.17 3.54
C GLN A 81 8.32 4.66 4.62
N LEU A 82 7.05 4.88 4.28
CA LEU A 82 6.02 5.27 5.25
C LEU A 82 5.83 4.18 6.32
N PHE A 83 5.88 2.91 5.92
CA PHE A 83 5.78 1.77 6.84
C PHE A 83 6.99 1.69 7.77
N LYS A 84 8.20 1.83 7.22
CA LYS A 84 9.47 1.85 7.98
C LYS A 84 9.60 3.02 8.95
N THR A 85 9.03 4.18 8.60
CA THR A 85 9.03 5.39 9.44
C THR A 85 8.22 5.20 10.73
N ARG A 86 7.28 4.23 10.77
CA ARG A 86 6.47 3.90 11.96
C ARG A 86 5.77 5.11 12.60
N ASP A 87 5.24 6.01 11.77
CA ASP A 87 4.60 7.23 12.27
C ASP A 87 3.42 6.88 13.23
N PRO A 88 3.38 7.42 14.46
CA PRO A 88 2.30 7.16 15.40
C PRO A 88 0.91 7.63 14.93
N CYS A 89 0.81 8.45 13.87
CA CYS A 89 -0.46 8.91 13.32
C CYS A 89 -1.43 7.77 12.99
N TRP A 90 -0.94 6.64 12.47
CA TRP A 90 -1.78 5.48 12.12
C TRP A 90 -2.41 4.82 13.34
N GLN A 91 -1.73 4.84 14.49
CA GLN A 91 -2.27 4.37 15.76
C GLN A 91 -3.35 5.33 16.27
N ARG A 92 -3.11 6.65 16.19
CA ARG A 92 -4.10 7.67 16.57
C ARG A 92 -5.37 7.60 15.71
N LEU A 93 -5.23 7.27 14.43
CA LEU A 93 -6.33 7.03 13.49
C LEU A 93 -7.02 5.68 13.69
N ARG A 94 -6.62 4.88 14.69
CA ARG A 94 -7.13 3.52 14.98
C ARG A 94 -7.02 2.56 13.79
N LYS A 95 -6.07 2.80 12.88
CA LYS A 95 -5.81 1.99 11.68
C LYS A 95 -4.33 1.60 11.61
N PRO A 96 -3.80 0.82 12.57
CA PRO A 96 -2.36 0.52 12.67
C PRO A 96 -1.83 -0.38 11.54
N LEU A 97 -2.71 -0.99 10.75
CA LEU A 97 -2.39 -1.86 9.62
C LEU A 97 -2.67 -1.22 8.25
N HIS A 98 -3.12 0.04 8.22
CA HIS A 98 -3.55 0.73 6.99
C HIS A 98 -2.50 0.65 5.87
N LEU A 99 -1.24 0.97 6.17
CA LEU A 99 -0.17 0.94 5.17
C LEU A 99 0.10 -0.47 4.62
N VAL A 100 -0.10 -1.50 5.46
CA VAL A 100 0.04 -2.90 5.06
C VAL A 100 -1.08 -3.28 4.08
N GLU A 101 -2.30 -2.83 4.35
CA GLU A 101 -3.46 -3.00 3.45
C GLU A 101 -3.25 -2.24 2.13
N CYS A 102 -2.68 -1.02 2.16
CA CYS A 102 -2.34 -0.26 0.96
C CYS A 102 -1.32 -0.99 0.07
N ILE A 103 -0.23 -1.49 0.67
CA ILE A 103 0.78 -2.28 -0.05
C ILE A 103 0.14 -3.54 -0.61
N HIS A 104 -0.72 -4.21 0.15
CA HIS A 104 -1.43 -5.39 -0.31
C HIS A 104 -2.31 -5.10 -1.54
N VAL A 105 -3.11 -4.03 -1.53
CA VAL A 105 -3.94 -3.61 -2.67
C VAL A 105 -3.07 -3.28 -3.88
N LEU A 106 -1.95 -2.60 -3.66
CA LEU A 106 -1.00 -2.24 -4.70
C LEU A 106 -0.41 -3.49 -5.40
N LEU A 107 0.02 -4.48 -4.60
CA LEU A 107 0.62 -5.72 -5.10
C LEU A 107 -0.42 -6.64 -5.74
N SER A 108 -1.62 -6.73 -5.19
CA SER A 108 -2.73 -7.47 -5.79
C SER A 108 -3.06 -6.93 -7.18
N GLY A 109 -3.15 -5.61 -7.33
CA GLY A 109 -3.39 -4.98 -8.63
C GLY A 109 -2.30 -5.26 -9.66
N TYR A 110 -1.05 -5.49 -9.23
CA TYR A 110 0.03 -5.92 -10.13
C TYR A 110 -0.02 -7.40 -10.47
N VAL A 111 -0.38 -8.26 -9.51
CA VAL A 111 -0.57 -9.69 -9.76
C VAL A 111 -1.72 -9.91 -10.75
N ASP A 112 -2.81 -9.14 -10.62
CA ASP A 112 -3.95 -9.19 -11.52
C ASP A 112 -3.63 -8.64 -12.91
N ASP A 113 -2.82 -7.58 -12.98
CA ASP A 113 -2.40 -6.96 -14.24
C ASP A 113 -0.89 -6.63 -14.24
N PRO A 114 -0.05 -7.60 -14.65
CA PRO A 114 1.40 -7.39 -14.73
C PRO A 114 1.81 -6.37 -15.78
N SER A 115 0.90 -5.95 -16.68
CA SER A 115 1.21 -4.97 -17.73
C SER A 115 1.46 -3.55 -17.20
N ARG A 116 1.06 -3.29 -15.95
CA ARG A 116 1.34 -2.04 -15.21
C ARG A 116 2.82 -1.77 -14.98
N VAL A 117 3.67 -2.78 -15.14
CA VAL A 117 5.13 -2.64 -15.12
C VAL A 117 5.70 -3.07 -16.47
N PRO A 118 6.62 -2.28 -17.06
CA PRO A 118 7.27 -2.66 -18.31
C PRO A 118 7.95 -4.03 -18.21
N THR A 119 7.81 -4.87 -19.24
CA THR A 119 8.23 -6.28 -19.21
C THR A 119 9.68 -6.47 -18.76
N TYR A 120 10.59 -5.56 -19.14
CA TYR A 120 12.01 -5.62 -18.78
C TYR A 120 12.28 -5.35 -17.28
N ASP A 121 11.38 -4.64 -16.58
CA ASP A 121 11.50 -4.32 -15.16
C ASP A 121 10.72 -5.29 -14.25
N ARG A 122 9.82 -6.12 -14.81
CA ARG A 122 8.92 -6.99 -14.04
C ARG A 122 9.66 -7.93 -13.10
N GLN A 123 10.75 -8.57 -13.54
CA GLN A 123 11.50 -9.50 -12.70
C GLN A 123 12.11 -8.78 -11.49
N ARG A 124 12.75 -7.64 -11.73
CA ARG A 124 13.35 -6.81 -10.68
C ARG A 124 12.29 -6.30 -9.72
N PHE A 125 11.16 -5.82 -10.24
CA PHE A 125 10.06 -5.32 -9.44
C PHE A 125 9.42 -6.42 -8.59
N THR A 126 9.21 -7.61 -9.16
CA THR A 126 8.69 -8.77 -8.41
C THR A 126 9.60 -9.14 -7.24
N ASN A 127 10.92 -9.09 -7.41
CA ASN A 127 11.86 -9.32 -6.30
C ASN A 127 11.73 -8.25 -5.21
N VAL A 128 11.64 -6.98 -5.58
CA VAL A 128 11.40 -5.88 -4.62
C VAL A 128 10.09 -6.10 -3.85
N CYS A 129 9.03 -6.55 -4.54
CA CYS A 129 7.75 -6.86 -3.90
C CYS A 129 7.87 -7.98 -2.87
N LEU A 130 8.60 -9.06 -3.21
CA LEU A 130 8.87 -10.17 -2.30
C LEU A 130 9.67 -9.70 -1.07
N ASP A 131 10.67 -8.86 -1.26
CA ASP A 131 11.47 -8.27 -0.17
C ASP A 131 10.61 -7.37 0.74
N SER A 132 9.75 -6.54 0.17
CA SER A 132 8.82 -5.68 0.92
C SER A 132 7.80 -6.48 1.73
N ILE A 133 7.26 -7.58 1.16
CA ILE A 133 6.37 -8.49 1.90
C ILE A 133 7.15 -9.16 3.05
N CYS A 134 8.36 -9.67 2.78
CA CYS A 134 9.19 -10.33 3.77
C CYS A 134 9.51 -9.38 4.94
N GLY A 135 10.02 -8.18 4.64
CA GLY A 135 10.32 -7.16 5.65
C GLY A 135 9.07 -6.73 6.43
N SER A 136 7.90 -6.63 5.78
CA SER A 136 6.65 -6.30 6.47
C SER A 136 6.25 -7.36 7.49
N ARG A 137 6.42 -8.66 7.17
CA ARG A 137 6.12 -9.78 8.07
C ARG A 137 7.08 -9.84 9.26
N GLU A 138 8.37 -9.62 9.04
CA GLU A 138 9.36 -9.59 10.12
C GLU A 138 9.06 -8.46 11.12
N LEU A 139 8.74 -7.27 10.62
CA LEU A 139 8.39 -6.13 11.46
C LEU A 139 7.06 -6.34 12.21
N GLN A 140 6.10 -7.06 11.61
CA GLN A 140 4.86 -7.46 12.29
C GLN A 140 5.13 -8.52 13.36
N SER A 141 5.98 -9.51 13.11
CA SER A 141 6.34 -10.56 14.07
C SER A 141 7.02 -9.99 15.32
N GLN A 142 7.97 -9.07 15.16
CA GLN A 142 8.62 -8.36 16.27
C GLN A 142 7.66 -7.53 17.13
N ARG A 143 6.50 -7.16 16.59
CA ARG A 143 5.47 -6.39 17.30
C ARG A 143 4.49 -7.27 18.08
N ILE A 144 4.43 -8.57 17.79
CA ILE A 144 3.49 -9.52 18.41
C ILE A 144 4.11 -10.28 19.59
N ASP A 145 5.45 -10.39 19.69
CA ASP A 145 6.14 -11.04 20.82
C ASP A 145 7.51 -10.37 21.13
N PRO A 146 7.75 -9.82 22.34
CA PRO A 146 9.08 -9.36 22.75
C PRO A 146 9.97 -10.48 23.35
N GLY A 147 9.61 -11.77 23.22
CA GLY A 147 10.27 -12.82 24.02
C GLY A 147 10.28 -14.25 23.47
N LYS A 148 10.04 -14.50 22.18
CA LYS A 148 10.14 -15.86 21.61
C LYS A 148 11.17 -15.91 20.48
N PRO A 149 12.14 -16.85 20.52
CA PRO A 149 13.11 -16.97 19.44
C PRO A 149 12.40 -17.35 18.14
N LEU A 150 12.94 -16.78 17.06
CA LEU A 150 12.66 -17.09 15.67
C LEU A 150 12.36 -18.59 15.51
N ALA A 151 11.10 -18.94 15.20
CA ALA A 151 10.85 -20.22 14.57
C ALA A 151 11.51 -20.12 13.19
N THR A 152 12.71 -20.68 13.11
CA THR A 152 13.51 -20.77 11.92
C THR A 152 12.69 -21.37 10.79
N SER A 153 12.77 -20.71 9.64
CA SER A 153 12.50 -21.23 8.30
C SER A 153 11.58 -22.44 8.25
N SER A 154 10.29 -22.20 8.04
CA SER A 154 9.60 -23.06 7.08
C SER A 154 10.15 -22.67 5.71
N THR A 155 11.28 -23.29 5.35
CA THR A 155 11.71 -23.42 3.97
C THR A 155 10.50 -23.91 3.21
N LEU A 156 9.85 -23.03 2.45
CA LEU A 156 9.10 -23.46 1.29
C LEU A 156 10.09 -24.27 0.47
N GLN A 157 10.04 -25.59 0.59
CA GLN A 157 10.60 -26.47 -0.41
C GLN A 157 9.81 -26.17 -1.68
N VAL A 158 10.31 -25.20 -2.44
CA VAL A 158 9.89 -24.91 -3.80
C VAL A 158 10.38 -26.10 -4.63
N THR A 159 9.60 -27.17 -4.61
CA THR A 159 9.76 -28.28 -5.55
C THR A 159 9.23 -27.79 -6.90
N GLY A 160 10.17 -27.38 -7.75
CA GLY A 160 9.93 -26.93 -9.12
C GLY A 160 10.04 -25.42 -9.26
N GLU A 161 10.78 -24.97 -10.27
CA GLU A 161 10.93 -23.57 -10.69
C GLU A 161 9.57 -22.94 -11.00
N ALA A 162 8.84 -22.54 -9.96
CA ALA A 162 7.65 -21.72 -10.12
C ALA A 162 8.12 -20.33 -10.57
N PRO A 163 7.54 -19.76 -11.65
CA PRO A 163 7.83 -18.39 -12.06
C PRO A 163 7.68 -17.43 -10.87
N LEU A 164 8.58 -16.45 -10.73
CA LEU A 164 8.58 -15.48 -9.63
C LEU A 164 7.21 -14.78 -9.44
N ALA A 165 6.45 -14.60 -10.52
CA ALA A 165 5.08 -14.07 -10.48
C ALA A 165 4.11 -14.99 -9.71
N SER A 166 4.24 -16.30 -9.86
CA SER A 166 3.44 -17.29 -9.12
C SER A 166 3.80 -17.29 -7.63
N LEU A 167 5.09 -17.14 -7.30
CA LEU A 167 5.53 -17.00 -5.91
C LEU A 167 4.98 -15.72 -5.27
N LEU A 168 5.05 -14.58 -5.97
CA LEU A 168 4.46 -13.33 -5.49
C LEU A 168 2.95 -13.46 -5.27
N ALA A 169 2.21 -14.07 -6.20
CA ALA A 169 0.78 -14.30 -6.06
C ALA A 169 0.44 -15.16 -4.83
N VAL A 170 1.23 -16.20 -4.55
CA VAL A 170 1.08 -17.04 -3.35
C VAL A 170 1.44 -16.25 -2.09
N SER A 171 2.52 -15.47 -2.11
CA SER A 171 2.92 -14.62 -0.98
C SER A 171 1.88 -13.56 -0.66
N VAL A 172 1.27 -12.91 -1.66
CA VAL A 172 0.19 -11.94 -1.48
C VAL A 172 -1.05 -12.63 -0.89
N ARG A 173 -1.48 -13.79 -1.42
CA ARG A 173 -2.62 -14.55 -0.88
C ARG A 173 -2.40 -15.03 0.54
N THR A 174 -1.22 -15.56 0.86
CA THR A 174 -0.89 -16.00 2.23
C THR A 174 -0.85 -14.81 3.19
N TRP A 175 -0.30 -13.67 2.74
CA TRP A 175 -0.31 -12.43 3.51
C TRP A 175 -1.74 -11.94 3.81
N THR A 176 -2.69 -12.05 2.87
CA THR A 176 -4.10 -11.74 3.16
C THR A 176 -4.68 -12.61 4.26
N GLY A 177 -4.38 -13.91 4.26
CA GLY A 177 -4.83 -14.83 5.30
C GLY A 177 -4.30 -14.43 6.68
N ASP A 178 -3.00 -14.15 6.77
CA ASP A 178 -2.34 -13.72 8.00
C ASP A 178 -2.88 -12.36 8.51
N LEU A 179 -3.11 -11.41 7.60
CA LEU A 179 -3.73 -10.11 7.91
C LEU A 179 -5.16 -10.26 8.43
N TRP A 180 -5.97 -11.10 7.78
CA TRP A 180 -7.36 -11.32 8.17
C TRP A 180 -7.44 -12.00 9.55
N ILE A 181 -6.58 -12.99 9.81
CA ILE A 181 -6.46 -13.63 11.13
C ILE A 181 -6.04 -12.58 12.18
N SER A 182 -5.04 -11.74 11.89
CA SER A 182 -4.58 -10.69 12.82
C SER A 182 -5.64 -9.63 13.09
N HIS A 183 -6.39 -9.22 12.06
CA HIS A 183 -7.50 -8.26 12.16
C HIS A 183 -8.67 -8.83 12.97
N CYS A 184 -9.05 -10.08 12.73
CA CYS A 184 -10.07 -10.78 13.52
C CYS A 184 -9.65 -10.96 14.99
N TRP A 185 -8.39 -11.29 15.25
CA TRP A 185 -7.88 -11.44 16.62
C TRP A 185 -7.85 -10.11 17.38
N ARG A 186 -7.47 -9.01 16.71
CA ARG A 186 -7.39 -7.67 17.32
C ARG A 186 -8.74 -6.98 17.53
N ASN A 187 -9.77 -7.34 16.77
CA ASN A 187 -11.14 -6.84 16.95
C ASN A 187 -12.03 -7.75 17.84
N SER A 188 -11.51 -8.89 18.29
CA SER A 188 -12.18 -9.81 19.21
C SER A 188 -11.69 -9.72 20.66
N ALA A 189 -10.85 -8.73 20.98
CA ALA A 189 -10.28 -8.48 22.30
C ALA A 189 -10.65 -7.09 22.83
#